data_AF-A0A3Q2Z9T5-F1
#
_entry.id   AF-A0A3Q2Z9T5-F1
#
_cell.length_a   1.000
_cell.length_b   1.000
_cell.length_c   1.000
_cell.angle_alpha   90.00
_cell.angle_beta   90.00
_cell.angle_gamma   90.00
#
_symmetry.space_group_name_H-M   'P 1'
#
loop_
_entity.id
_entity.type
_entity.pdbx_description
1 polymer ?
#
loop_
_entity_poly.entity_id
_entity_poly.type
_entity_poly.pdbx_seq_one_letter_code
_entity_poly.pdbx_strand_id
1 'polypeptide(L)'
;HGIEVNVTEDKKLCLYADLMLKFSVSYEIADNKSRTVLFALPENATSDGSKCDPKNSILKLNFGAGNSWSVNFIPSVNSYQADQITFSYNLSDTNFFPDSSSNETITVSQNASIKDVEMDTCYSCKSKEVISADQVNMTLWNVLIQAFVTNGSKSENSKCRCRHAECFSHSSTSDNNETCLLLHTDFILLNSSELVLVSDEMTITFTFVNVIFNESSTNLSLWETNVGSSYMCNKEQNATISERLNLYTFNLRVQPFGVKKGVFSTAYECSLDDPSILIPIIVGAALAGLILIVVIAYLIGRRKTHAGYQTL
;
A
#
# COMPACT_ATOMS: atom_id res chain seq x y z
N HIS A 1 -8.31 -4.22 -14.19
CA HIS A 1 -8.20 -3.34 -15.37
C HIS A 1 -8.24 -1.90 -14.88
N GLY A 2 -7.59 -0.99 -15.59
CA GLY A 2 -7.59 0.45 -15.29
C GLY A 2 -8.38 1.20 -16.36
N ILE A 3 -8.74 2.44 -16.05
CA ILE A 3 -9.40 3.35 -16.99
C ILE A 3 -8.54 4.59 -17.18
N GLU A 4 -8.38 5.00 -18.44
CA GLU A 4 -7.74 6.25 -18.82
C GLU A 4 -8.79 7.20 -19.40
N VAL A 5 -8.82 8.43 -18.90
CA VAL A 5 -9.85 9.42 -19.18
C VAL A 5 -9.21 10.78 -19.45
N ASN A 6 -9.60 11.35 -20.59
CA ASN A 6 -9.20 12.68 -21.02
C ASN A 6 -10.44 13.58 -21.06
N VAL A 7 -10.55 14.51 -20.11
CA VAL A 7 -11.60 15.52 -20.12
C VAL A 7 -11.07 16.75 -20.83
N THR A 8 -11.79 17.17 -21.87
CA THR A 8 -11.41 18.32 -22.70
C THR A 8 -12.46 19.40 -22.70
N GLU A 9 -12.05 20.65 -22.61
CA GLU A 9 -12.87 21.84 -22.80
C GLU A 9 -12.25 22.68 -23.92
N ASP A 10 -13.07 23.16 -24.87
CA ASP A 10 -12.59 23.86 -26.08
C ASP A 10 -11.46 23.14 -26.83
N LYS A 11 -11.53 21.80 -26.89
CA LYS A 11 -10.53 20.89 -27.50
C LYS A 11 -9.15 20.89 -26.81
N LYS A 12 -9.04 21.43 -25.60
CA LYS A 12 -7.84 21.37 -24.78
C LYS A 12 -8.06 20.44 -23.60
N LEU A 13 -7.07 19.60 -23.29
CA LEU A 13 -7.10 18.78 -22.08
C LEU A 13 -7.12 19.72 -20.86
N CYS A 14 -8.08 19.48 -19.96
CA CYS A 14 -8.25 20.28 -18.75
C CYS A 14 -8.24 19.40 -17.49
N LEU A 15 -8.61 18.12 -17.60
CA LEU A 15 -8.47 17.13 -16.54
C LEU A 15 -8.09 15.77 -17.14
N TYR A 16 -7.11 15.12 -16.53
CA TYR A 16 -6.62 13.79 -16.89
C TYR A 16 -6.74 12.84 -15.71
N ALA A 17 -7.12 11.59 -15.97
CA ALA A 17 -7.09 10.52 -14.99
C ALA A 17 -6.73 9.19 -15.63
N ASP A 18 -5.81 8.45 -15.00
CA ASP A 18 -5.55 7.04 -15.24
C ASP A 18 -5.54 6.34 -13.87
N LEU A 19 -6.49 5.43 -13.62
CA LEU A 19 -6.66 4.83 -12.30
C LEU A 19 -7.26 3.44 -12.37
N MET A 20 -7.05 2.67 -11.30
CA MET A 20 -7.77 1.42 -11.04
C MET A 20 -8.64 1.59 -9.80
N LEU A 21 -9.87 1.08 -9.90
CA LEU A 21 -10.88 1.22 -8.85
C LEU A 21 -11.67 -0.09 -8.70
N LYS A 22 -11.92 -0.47 -7.46
CA LYS A 22 -12.85 -1.56 -7.10
C LYS A 22 -13.78 -1.12 -6.00
N PHE A 23 -14.95 -1.74 -5.98
CA PHE A 23 -16.02 -1.47 -5.04
C PHE A 23 -16.38 -2.76 -4.31
N SER A 24 -16.56 -2.66 -3.01
CA SER A 24 -17.14 -3.70 -2.16
C SER A 24 -18.38 -3.10 -1.50
N VAL A 25 -19.56 -3.58 -1.87
CA VAL A 25 -20.84 -3.03 -1.42
C VAL A 25 -21.65 -4.13 -0.74
N SER A 26 -22.09 -3.89 0.49
CA SER A 26 -23.08 -4.73 1.16
C SER A 26 -24.48 -4.14 0.94
N TYR A 27 -25.44 -4.98 0.56
CA TYR A 27 -26.84 -4.58 0.34
C TYR A 27 -27.82 -5.68 0.76
N GLU A 28 -29.09 -5.31 0.94
CA GLU A 28 -30.16 -6.21 1.35
C GLU A 28 -30.75 -7.00 0.17
N ILE A 29 -31.07 -8.26 0.44
CA ILE A 29 -31.78 -9.19 -0.43
C ILE A 29 -33.00 -9.75 0.30
N ALA A 30 -33.80 -10.58 -0.36
CA ALA A 30 -34.97 -11.22 0.25
C ALA A 30 -34.67 -11.94 1.58
N ASP A 31 -35.69 -12.08 2.42
CA ASP A 31 -35.64 -12.72 3.74
C ASP A 31 -34.73 -12.03 4.78
N ASN A 32 -34.61 -10.69 4.72
CA ASN A 32 -33.77 -9.88 5.62
C ASN A 32 -32.30 -10.32 5.66
N LYS A 33 -31.80 -10.88 4.55
CA LYS A 33 -30.39 -11.25 4.40
C LYS A 33 -29.66 -10.12 3.69
N SER A 34 -28.36 -10.01 3.94
CA SER A 34 -27.48 -9.14 3.19
C SER A 34 -26.56 -9.94 2.29
N ARG A 35 -26.13 -9.33 1.19
CA ARG A 35 -25.15 -9.85 0.25
C ARG A 35 -24.09 -8.78 0.03
N THR A 36 -22.82 -9.20 0.00
CA THR A 36 -21.71 -8.33 -0.38
C THR A 36 -21.23 -8.70 -1.77
N VAL A 37 -21.15 -7.70 -2.64
CA VAL A 37 -20.57 -7.83 -3.99
C VAL A 37 -19.24 -7.10 -4.07
N LEU A 38 -18.32 -7.67 -4.83
CA LEU A 38 -17.02 -7.08 -5.14
C LEU A 38 -16.87 -7.00 -6.65
N PHE A 39 -16.71 -5.79 -7.19
CA PHE A 39 -16.51 -5.59 -8.63
C PHE A 39 -15.52 -4.46 -8.91
N ALA A 40 -14.83 -4.55 -10.04
CA ALA A 40 -13.94 -3.49 -10.52
C ALA A 40 -14.71 -2.50 -11.40
N LEU A 41 -14.21 -1.27 -11.52
CA LEU A 41 -14.76 -0.27 -12.44
C LEU A 41 -14.62 -0.77 -13.89
N PRO A 42 -15.72 -1.00 -14.62
CA PRO A 42 -15.68 -1.56 -15.97
C PRO A 42 -14.90 -0.71 -16.98
N GLU A 43 -14.29 -1.36 -17.98
CA GLU A 43 -13.55 -0.68 -19.07
C GLU A 43 -14.44 0.21 -19.96
N ASN A 44 -15.74 -0.07 -20.02
CA ASN A 44 -16.71 0.71 -20.79
C ASN A 44 -17.30 1.89 -20.01
N ALA A 45 -16.74 2.25 -18.85
CA ALA A 45 -17.19 3.43 -18.13
C ALA A 45 -16.94 4.69 -18.95
N THR A 46 -17.84 5.66 -18.83
CA THR A 46 -17.83 6.91 -19.60
C THR A 46 -17.55 8.08 -18.69
N SER A 47 -16.91 9.12 -19.21
CA SER A 47 -16.62 10.35 -18.45
C SER A 47 -17.73 11.39 -18.53
N ASP A 48 -18.94 11.02 -18.96
CA ASP A 48 -20.05 11.93 -19.18
C ASP A 48 -20.43 12.70 -17.89
N GLY A 49 -20.55 14.02 -18.00
CA GLY A 49 -20.78 14.88 -16.84
C GLY A 49 -19.53 15.25 -16.05
N SER A 50 -18.33 14.80 -16.47
CA SER A 50 -17.07 15.44 -16.06
C SER A 50 -17.02 16.87 -16.58
N LYS A 51 -16.48 17.80 -15.78
CA LYS A 51 -16.43 19.23 -16.10
C LYS A 51 -15.13 19.82 -15.61
N CYS A 52 -14.62 20.77 -16.38
CA CYS A 52 -13.54 21.63 -15.96
C CYS A 52 -14.15 23.00 -15.64
N ASP A 53 -14.12 23.41 -14.39
CA ASP A 53 -14.50 24.75 -13.98
C ASP A 53 -13.32 25.34 -13.20
N PRO A 54 -12.93 26.61 -13.45
CA PRO A 54 -11.86 27.27 -12.72
C PRO A 54 -12.05 27.33 -11.21
N LYS A 55 -13.28 27.15 -10.69
CA LYS A 55 -13.60 27.12 -9.26
C LYS A 55 -13.66 25.70 -8.71
N ASN A 56 -14.12 24.74 -9.51
CA ASN A 56 -14.17 23.33 -9.12
C ASN A 56 -14.27 22.40 -10.33
N SER A 57 -13.26 21.55 -10.55
CA SER A 57 -13.31 20.58 -11.64
C SER A 57 -13.83 19.23 -11.13
N ILE A 58 -14.71 18.58 -11.88
CA ILE A 58 -15.31 17.30 -11.51
C ILE A 58 -14.88 16.24 -12.52
N LEU A 59 -14.27 15.16 -12.04
CA LEU A 59 -14.18 13.91 -12.78
C LEU A 59 -15.37 13.04 -12.39
N LYS A 60 -16.20 12.63 -13.36
CA LYS A 60 -17.33 11.72 -13.15
C LYS A 60 -17.26 10.57 -14.12
N LEU A 61 -17.29 9.35 -13.59
CA LEU A 61 -17.26 8.10 -14.33
C LEU A 61 -18.60 7.39 -14.15
N ASN A 62 -19.35 7.20 -15.24
CA ASN A 62 -20.63 6.49 -15.24
C ASN A 62 -20.45 5.10 -15.83
N PHE A 63 -21.12 4.11 -15.23
CA PHE A 63 -21.06 2.73 -15.69
C PHE A 63 -22.32 1.96 -15.29
N GLY A 64 -22.58 0.85 -15.99
CA GLY A 64 -23.80 0.08 -15.78
C GLY A 64 -25.08 0.90 -15.98
N ALA A 65 -26.16 0.45 -15.36
CA ALA A 65 -27.46 1.11 -15.39
C ALA A 65 -27.57 2.13 -14.24
N GLY A 66 -26.88 3.27 -14.37
CA GLY A 66 -27.03 4.41 -13.47
C GLY A 66 -26.07 4.44 -12.27
N ASN A 67 -25.02 3.62 -12.28
CA ASN A 67 -23.93 3.76 -11.30
C ASN A 67 -22.97 4.87 -11.74
N SER A 68 -22.42 5.60 -10.77
CA SER A 68 -21.39 6.59 -11.04
C SER A 68 -20.42 6.77 -9.88
N TRP A 69 -19.18 7.07 -10.20
CA TRP A 69 -18.15 7.46 -9.24
C TRP A 69 -17.57 8.81 -9.66
N SER A 70 -17.41 9.74 -8.74
CA SER A 70 -16.89 11.07 -9.05
C SER A 70 -15.97 11.62 -7.98
N VAL A 71 -15.06 12.49 -8.40
CA VAL A 71 -14.17 13.26 -7.54
C VAL A 71 -14.29 14.74 -7.89
N ASN A 72 -14.52 15.57 -6.87
CA ASN A 72 -14.52 17.02 -6.98
C ASN A 72 -13.13 17.57 -6.62
N PHE A 73 -12.54 18.36 -7.50
CA PHE A 73 -11.26 19.03 -7.29
C PHE A 73 -11.47 20.52 -7.07
N ILE A 74 -10.85 21.06 -6.03
CA ILE A 74 -10.91 22.48 -5.66
C ILE A 74 -9.51 23.08 -5.80
N PRO A 75 -9.38 24.22 -6.50
CA PRO A 75 -8.12 24.92 -6.61
C PRO A 75 -7.87 25.82 -5.39
N SER A 76 -6.59 25.95 -5.06
CA SER A 76 -6.00 26.89 -4.12
C SER A 76 -5.04 27.82 -4.87
N VAL A 77 -4.37 28.74 -4.18
CA VAL A 77 -3.52 29.77 -4.82
C VAL A 77 -2.47 29.16 -5.76
N ASN A 78 -1.72 28.15 -5.29
CA ASN A 78 -0.64 27.49 -6.05
C ASN A 78 -0.77 25.96 -6.10
N SER A 79 -1.88 25.42 -5.62
CA SER A 79 -2.10 23.98 -5.53
C SER A 79 -3.57 23.66 -5.77
N TYR A 80 -3.91 22.38 -5.91
CA TYR A 80 -5.29 21.91 -5.87
C TYR A 80 -5.40 20.68 -4.98
N GLN A 81 -6.61 20.38 -4.56
CA GLN A 81 -6.92 19.19 -3.77
C GLN A 81 -8.19 18.53 -4.30
N ALA A 82 -8.31 17.22 -4.07
CA ALA A 82 -9.60 16.57 -4.14
C ALA A 82 -10.35 16.84 -2.83
N ASP A 83 -11.57 17.32 -2.95
CA ASP A 83 -12.44 17.67 -1.84
C ASP A 83 -13.23 16.45 -1.38
N GLN A 84 -14.10 15.95 -2.26
CA GLN A 84 -15.02 14.87 -1.97
C GLN A 84 -15.03 13.83 -3.09
N ILE A 85 -15.03 12.56 -2.69
CA ILE A 85 -15.30 11.41 -3.54
C ILE A 85 -16.73 10.98 -3.28
N THR A 86 -17.49 10.81 -4.36
CA THR A 86 -18.88 10.40 -4.30
C THR A 86 -19.06 9.13 -5.12
N PHE A 87 -19.71 8.13 -4.54
CA PHE A 87 -20.11 6.92 -5.22
C PHE A 87 -21.62 6.77 -5.15
N SER A 88 -22.26 6.67 -6.31
CA SER A 88 -23.69 6.48 -6.47
C SER A 88 -23.92 5.15 -7.17
N TYR A 89 -24.72 4.26 -6.57
CA TYR A 89 -25.01 2.94 -7.11
C TYR A 89 -26.50 2.65 -7.10
N ASN A 90 -26.97 2.08 -8.21
CA ASN A 90 -28.37 1.78 -8.45
C ASN A 90 -28.63 0.30 -8.13
N LEU A 91 -29.39 0.02 -7.07
CA LEU A 91 -29.72 -1.34 -6.66
C LEU A 91 -30.63 -2.08 -7.64
N SER A 92 -31.28 -1.36 -8.59
CA SER A 92 -32.02 -2.00 -9.68
C SER A 92 -31.13 -2.57 -10.81
N ASP A 93 -29.82 -2.27 -10.82
CA ASP A 93 -28.89 -2.82 -11.80
C ASP A 93 -28.50 -4.26 -11.46
N THR A 94 -29.30 -5.21 -11.96
CA THR A 94 -29.13 -6.65 -11.72
C THR A 94 -27.79 -7.24 -12.16
N ASN A 95 -27.01 -6.54 -13.01
CA ASN A 95 -25.67 -6.99 -13.39
C ASN A 95 -24.67 -6.88 -12.23
N PHE A 96 -24.85 -5.87 -11.37
CA PHE A 96 -23.98 -5.61 -10.22
C PHE A 96 -24.65 -6.01 -8.89
N PHE A 97 -25.97 -5.86 -8.80
CA PHE A 97 -26.77 -6.07 -7.60
C PHE A 97 -27.92 -7.08 -7.84
N PRO A 98 -27.62 -8.34 -8.18
CA PRO A 98 -28.65 -9.35 -8.39
C PRO A 98 -29.45 -9.61 -7.10
N ASP A 99 -30.75 -9.82 -7.24
CA ASP A 99 -31.70 -10.13 -6.16
C ASP A 99 -31.85 -9.04 -5.09
N SER A 100 -31.47 -7.79 -5.38
CA SER A 100 -31.67 -6.69 -4.42
C SER A 100 -33.15 -6.55 -4.06
N SER A 101 -33.43 -6.34 -2.77
CA SER A 101 -34.78 -6.07 -2.25
C SER A 101 -35.25 -4.64 -2.52
N SER A 102 -34.35 -3.74 -2.94
CA SER A 102 -34.62 -2.33 -3.22
C SER A 102 -34.28 -1.99 -4.68
N ASN A 103 -34.94 -0.96 -5.21
CA ASN A 103 -34.69 -0.39 -6.53
C ASN A 103 -34.13 1.04 -6.46
N GLU A 104 -33.73 1.48 -5.26
CA GLU A 104 -33.24 2.83 -5.03
C GLU A 104 -31.80 3.01 -5.50
N THR A 105 -31.45 4.26 -5.81
CA THR A 105 -30.08 4.67 -6.03
C THR A 105 -29.53 5.26 -4.74
N ILE A 106 -28.49 4.64 -4.20
CA ILE A 106 -27.83 5.08 -2.97
C ILE A 106 -26.60 5.90 -3.35
N THR A 107 -26.36 7.00 -2.63
CA THR A 107 -25.18 7.85 -2.83
C THR A 107 -24.43 8.02 -1.52
N VAL A 108 -23.17 7.60 -1.51
CA VAL A 108 -22.24 7.75 -0.38
C VAL A 108 -21.13 8.71 -0.76
N SER A 109 -20.61 9.46 0.21
CA SER A 109 -19.51 10.40 -0.04
C SER A 109 -18.49 10.40 1.09
N GLN A 110 -17.22 10.56 0.74
CA GLN A 110 -16.09 10.57 1.67
C GLN A 110 -15.04 11.58 1.22
N ASN A 111 -14.34 12.19 2.16
CA ASN A 111 -13.25 13.11 1.85
C ASN A 111 -12.10 12.38 1.14
N ALA A 112 -11.50 13.02 0.15
CA ALA A 112 -10.36 12.47 -0.56
C ALA A 112 -9.04 12.70 0.20
N SER A 113 -8.04 11.85 -0.05
CA SER A 113 -6.69 12.00 0.49
C SER A 113 -5.77 12.89 -0.36
N ILE A 114 -6.14 13.16 -1.62
CA ILE A 114 -5.34 13.94 -2.57
C ILE A 114 -5.37 15.41 -2.15
N LYS A 115 -4.27 15.91 -1.57
CA LYS A 115 -4.14 17.28 -1.06
C LYS A 115 -2.85 17.94 -1.51
N ASP A 116 -2.91 19.27 -1.64
CA ASP A 116 -1.78 20.15 -1.98
C ASP A 116 -0.95 19.68 -3.19
N VAL A 117 -1.63 19.29 -4.26
CA VAL A 117 -0.95 18.99 -5.53
C VAL A 117 -0.63 20.31 -6.20
N GLU A 118 0.64 20.59 -6.49
CA GLU A 118 1.05 21.84 -7.14
C GLU A 118 0.34 22.02 -8.49
N MET A 119 -0.02 23.26 -8.83
CA MET A 119 -0.56 23.57 -10.15
C MET A 119 0.41 23.13 -11.26
N ASP A 120 -0.12 22.71 -12.42
CA ASP A 120 0.65 22.18 -13.55
C ASP A 120 1.52 20.94 -13.25
N THR A 121 1.23 20.27 -12.13
CA THR A 121 1.77 18.95 -11.78
C THR A 121 0.65 17.93 -11.65
N CYS A 122 1.00 16.69 -11.33
CA CYS A 122 0.08 15.57 -11.26
C CYS A 122 0.21 14.83 -9.92
N TYR A 123 -0.88 14.21 -9.49
CA TYR A 123 -0.86 13.24 -8.42
C TYR A 123 -0.62 11.85 -9.00
N SER A 124 0.34 11.08 -8.47
CA SER A 124 0.58 9.71 -8.92
C SER A 124 0.89 8.78 -7.76
N CYS A 125 -0.03 7.86 -7.44
CA CYS A 125 0.13 6.88 -6.37
C CYS A 125 -0.11 5.44 -6.86
N LYS A 126 0.88 4.56 -6.69
CA LYS A 126 0.76 3.14 -7.07
C LYS A 126 0.15 2.29 -5.96
N SER A 127 0.36 2.68 -4.72
CA SER A 127 -0.12 2.00 -3.52
C SER A 127 -1.65 1.92 -3.48
N LYS A 128 -2.17 0.90 -2.82
CA LYS A 128 -3.62 0.71 -2.65
C LYS A 128 -4.12 1.61 -1.53
N GLU A 129 -5.18 2.35 -1.80
CA GLU A 129 -5.87 3.18 -0.83
C GLU A 129 -7.30 2.68 -0.67
N VAL A 130 -7.74 2.44 0.57
CA VAL A 130 -9.11 2.03 0.89
C VAL A 130 -9.87 3.21 1.48
N ILE A 131 -11.03 3.50 0.90
CA ILE A 131 -11.92 4.60 1.28
C ILE A 131 -13.25 3.98 1.67
N SER A 132 -13.57 4.04 2.97
CA SER A 132 -14.81 3.49 3.53
C SER A 132 -15.84 4.59 3.71
N ALA A 133 -17.06 4.34 3.24
CA ALA A 133 -18.23 5.20 3.39
C ALA A 133 -19.46 4.31 3.60
N ASP A 134 -20.09 4.41 4.77
CA ASP A 134 -21.23 3.57 5.18
C ASP A 134 -20.96 2.06 4.97
N GLN A 135 -21.78 1.39 4.16
CA GLN A 135 -21.67 -0.04 3.82
C GLN A 135 -20.85 -0.31 2.55
N VAL A 136 -20.06 0.69 2.12
CA VAL A 136 -19.24 0.63 0.91
C VAL A 136 -17.76 0.82 1.24
N ASN A 137 -16.92 -0.06 0.70
CA ASN A 137 -15.48 0.16 0.60
C ASN A 137 -15.09 0.35 -0.86
N MET A 138 -14.49 1.49 -1.16
CA MET A 138 -13.82 1.76 -2.44
C MET A 138 -12.33 1.49 -2.27
N THR A 139 -11.67 0.89 -3.26
CA THR A 139 -10.21 0.81 -3.24
C THR A 139 -9.65 1.35 -4.54
N LEU A 140 -8.79 2.36 -4.42
CA LEU A 140 -8.07 2.97 -5.53
C LEU A 140 -6.63 2.46 -5.54
N TRP A 141 -6.05 2.28 -6.72
CA TRP A 141 -4.61 2.02 -6.86
C TRP A 141 -4.16 2.37 -8.28
N ASN A 142 -2.85 2.45 -8.50
CA ASN A 142 -2.27 2.88 -9.77
C ASN A 142 -2.88 4.19 -10.28
N VAL A 143 -3.12 5.14 -9.37
CA VAL A 143 -3.75 6.43 -9.65
C VAL A 143 -2.72 7.37 -10.26
N LEU A 144 -3.10 8.05 -11.33
CA LEU A 144 -2.42 9.16 -11.96
C LEU A 144 -3.47 10.20 -12.36
N ILE A 145 -3.54 11.32 -11.66
CA ILE A 145 -4.58 12.33 -11.86
C ILE A 145 -3.93 13.71 -12.00
N GLN A 146 -4.41 14.48 -12.96
CA GLN A 146 -4.08 15.89 -13.10
C GLN A 146 -5.34 16.70 -13.33
N ALA A 147 -5.69 17.56 -12.39
CA ALA A 147 -6.76 18.56 -12.57
C ALA A 147 -6.16 19.90 -12.97
N PHE A 148 -6.99 20.81 -13.49
CA PHE A 148 -6.61 22.18 -13.85
C PHE A 148 -5.42 22.26 -14.83
N VAL A 149 -5.39 21.40 -15.84
CA VAL A 149 -4.34 21.42 -16.88
C VAL A 149 -4.40 22.73 -17.67
N THR A 150 -3.34 23.54 -17.63
CA THR A 150 -3.31 24.85 -18.30
C THR A 150 -2.83 24.79 -19.76
N ASN A 151 -1.84 23.93 -20.04
CA ASN A 151 -1.16 23.87 -21.34
C ASN A 151 -1.84 22.95 -22.37
N GLY A 152 -3.03 22.40 -22.04
CA GLY A 152 -3.74 21.47 -22.93
C GLY A 152 -3.07 20.09 -23.07
N SER A 153 -2.02 19.82 -22.30
CA SER A 153 -1.28 18.55 -22.28
C SER A 153 -0.90 18.17 -20.85
N LYS A 154 -0.98 16.86 -20.54
CA LYS A 154 -0.58 16.31 -19.24
C LYS A 154 0.90 16.63 -18.94
N SER A 155 1.22 16.90 -17.68
CA SER A 155 2.60 17.05 -17.22
C SER A 155 3.37 15.73 -17.31
N GLU A 156 4.70 15.83 -17.39
CA GLU A 156 5.58 14.66 -17.35
C GLU A 156 5.41 13.87 -16.04
N ASN A 157 5.53 12.55 -16.13
CA ASN A 157 5.40 11.66 -14.96
C ASN A 157 6.43 11.96 -13.85
N SER A 158 7.58 12.55 -14.20
CA SER A 158 8.64 13.00 -13.27
C SER A 158 8.17 14.09 -12.31
N LYS A 159 7.15 14.88 -12.70
CA LYS A 159 6.54 15.91 -11.86
C LYS A 159 5.42 15.38 -10.99
N CYS A 160 5.00 14.13 -11.18
CA CYS A 160 3.92 13.59 -10.39
C CYS A 160 4.42 13.16 -9.02
N ARG A 161 3.69 13.53 -7.97
CA ARG A 161 3.98 13.07 -6.61
C ARG A 161 2.75 12.45 -5.98
N CYS A 162 2.92 11.36 -5.25
CA CYS A 162 1.95 10.98 -4.24
C CYS A 162 2.37 11.70 -2.97
N ARG A 163 1.44 12.37 -2.30
CA ARG A 163 1.70 12.89 -0.96
C ARG A 163 1.60 11.78 0.08
N HIS A 164 2.43 10.76 -0.09
CA HIS A 164 2.94 9.90 0.98
C HIS A 164 4.45 10.14 1.21
N ALA A 165 5.03 11.12 0.51
CA ALA A 165 6.42 11.54 0.67
C ALA A 165 6.47 13.06 0.84
N GLU A 166 6.41 13.55 2.08
CA GLU A 166 7.06 14.80 2.50
C GLU A 166 7.08 14.88 4.03
N CYS A 167 8.28 14.76 4.60
CA CYS A 167 8.57 15.14 5.98
C CYS A 167 8.30 16.65 6.14
N PHE A 168 7.55 17.05 7.16
CA PHE A 168 7.47 18.46 7.53
C PHE A 168 8.81 18.91 8.12
N SER A 169 9.54 19.77 7.40
CA SER A 169 10.58 20.60 7.99
C SER A 169 9.92 21.87 8.55
N HIS A 170 9.73 21.94 9.87
CA HIS A 170 9.47 23.23 10.51
C HIS A 170 10.80 23.82 10.98
N SER A 171 11.17 24.97 10.43
CA SER A 171 12.27 25.76 10.98
C SER A 171 11.78 26.43 12.26
N SER A 172 12.47 26.18 13.37
CA SER A 172 12.54 27.12 14.48
C SER A 172 13.90 27.00 15.14
N THR A 173 14.61 28.11 15.17
CA THR A 173 15.93 28.32 15.75
C THR A 173 16.00 27.96 17.23
N SER A 174 16.93 27.09 17.60
CA SER A 174 17.92 27.18 18.70
C SER A 174 18.13 25.81 19.37
N ASP A 175 19.40 25.39 19.40
CA ASP A 175 20.00 24.36 20.25
C ASP A 175 19.88 22.87 19.86
N ASN A 176 20.90 22.45 19.09
CA ASN A 176 21.72 21.23 19.21
C ASN A 176 21.08 19.81 19.20
N ASN A 177 21.37 19.11 18.09
CA ASN A 177 21.29 17.64 17.85
C ASN A 177 19.91 16.99 17.63
N GLU A 178 19.23 17.35 16.55
CA GLU A 178 18.07 16.60 16.05
C GLU A 178 18.48 15.56 14.98
N THR A 179 18.32 14.28 15.28
CA THR A 179 18.42 13.15 14.33
C THR A 179 17.10 12.94 13.60
N CYS A 180 17.10 13.09 12.27
CA CYS A 180 15.95 12.83 11.41
C CYS A 180 15.92 11.36 10.98
N LEU A 181 14.78 10.67 11.20
CA LEU A 181 14.54 9.29 10.80
C LEU A 181 13.86 9.28 9.42
N LEU A 182 14.58 8.89 8.36
CA LEU A 182 13.98 8.62 7.05
C LEU A 182 13.44 7.18 7.07
N LEU A 183 12.11 7.03 7.09
CA LEU A 183 11.43 5.75 6.86
C LEU A 183 10.90 5.78 5.43
N HIS A 184 11.53 5.02 4.53
CA HIS A 184 10.99 4.81 3.19
C HIS A 184 10.19 3.50 3.21
N THR A 185 8.95 3.56 3.70
CA THR A 185 7.98 2.46 3.60
C THR A 185 6.56 2.99 3.44
N ASP A 186 5.79 2.35 2.58
CA ASP A 186 4.36 2.59 2.40
C ASP A 186 3.59 2.25 3.69
N PHE A 187 3.48 3.21 4.60
CA PHE A 187 2.56 3.17 5.74
C PHE A 187 1.41 4.14 5.52
N ILE A 188 0.18 3.62 5.55
CA ILE A 188 -1.03 4.43 5.68
C ILE A 188 -1.13 4.85 7.15
N LEU A 189 -0.89 6.12 7.45
CA LEU A 189 -1.14 6.72 8.76
C LEU A 189 -2.22 7.80 8.62
N LEU A 190 -3.33 7.61 9.34
CA LEU A 190 -4.44 8.56 9.41
C LEU A 190 -4.15 9.64 10.46
N ASN A 191 -3.85 10.85 10.01
CA ASN A 191 -3.79 12.14 10.73
C ASN A 191 -2.83 12.27 11.94
N SER A 192 -2.13 13.41 12.00
CA SER A 192 -1.02 13.74 12.90
C SER A 192 -1.37 13.81 14.38
N SER A 193 -0.48 13.32 15.25
CA SER A 193 0.03 13.99 16.48
C SER A 193 1.17 13.17 17.11
N GLU A 194 2.37 13.75 17.11
CA GLU A 194 3.65 13.38 17.79
C GLU A 194 4.21 11.94 17.70
N LEU A 195 5.46 11.86 17.22
CA LEU A 195 6.36 10.71 17.30
C LEU A 195 7.35 10.96 18.44
N VAL A 196 7.34 10.11 19.47
CA VAL A 196 8.37 10.11 20.52
C VAL A 196 8.93 8.70 20.66
N LEU A 197 10.25 8.56 20.50
CA LEU A 197 11.00 7.32 20.73
C LEU A 197 11.96 7.54 21.89
N VAL A 198 11.71 6.88 23.02
CA VAL A 198 12.66 6.83 24.14
C VAL A 198 12.72 5.40 24.70
N SER A 199 13.93 4.82 24.70
CA SER A 199 14.38 3.63 25.45
C SER A 199 14.31 3.91 26.96
N ASP A 200 13.97 3.02 27.89
CA ASP A 200 14.56 1.70 28.20
C ASP A 200 13.45 0.67 28.60
N GLU A 201 12.17 1.03 28.38
CA GLU A 201 11.00 0.15 28.35
C GLU A 201 10.05 0.73 27.27
N MET A 202 9.89 0.04 26.13
CA MET A 202 9.21 0.59 24.96
C MET A 202 7.69 0.71 25.21
N THR A 203 7.17 1.93 25.24
CA THR A 203 5.73 2.23 25.18
C THR A 203 5.43 2.90 23.84
N ILE A 204 4.55 2.27 23.04
CA ILE A 204 4.10 2.82 21.76
C ILE A 204 2.69 3.36 21.95
N THR A 205 2.54 4.67 22.02
CA THR A 205 1.25 5.34 22.18
C THR A 205 0.74 5.85 20.84
N PHE A 206 -0.30 5.21 20.30
CA PHE A 206 -1.02 5.71 19.13
C PHE A 206 -2.21 6.55 19.59
N THR A 207 -2.15 7.87 19.38
CA THR A 207 -3.25 8.78 19.69
C THR A 207 -4.00 9.11 18.41
N PHE A 208 -5.12 8.42 18.16
CA PHE A 208 -6.05 8.81 17.10
C PHE A 208 -7.05 9.80 17.70
N VAL A 209 -7.43 10.84 16.95
CA VAL A 209 -8.50 11.73 17.41
C VAL A 209 -9.78 10.90 17.59
N ASN A 210 -10.24 10.78 18.84
CA ASN A 210 -11.35 9.95 19.36
C ASN A 210 -11.11 8.46 19.64
N VAL A 211 -9.89 7.91 19.50
CA VAL A 211 -9.57 6.56 20.01
C VAL A 211 -8.13 6.51 20.51
N ILE A 212 -7.95 6.21 21.81
CA ILE A 212 -6.64 5.92 22.38
C ILE A 212 -6.43 4.40 22.25
N PHE A 213 -5.45 3.97 21.46
CA PHE A 213 -5.07 2.57 21.34
C PHE A 213 -3.72 2.36 22.03
N ASN A 214 -3.74 1.68 23.17
CA ASN A 214 -2.57 1.45 24.00
C ASN A 214 -2.25 -0.04 24.05
N GLU A 215 -1.42 -0.49 23.11
CA GLU A 215 -0.91 -1.85 23.08
C GLU A 215 0.60 -1.78 23.29
N SER A 216 1.10 -2.48 24.30
CA SER A 216 2.53 -2.56 24.61
C SER A 216 3.02 -3.98 24.41
N SER A 217 4.20 -4.10 23.82
CA SER A 217 4.95 -5.35 23.76
C SER A 217 6.24 -5.16 24.54
N THR A 218 6.49 -6.01 25.53
CA THR A 218 7.63 -5.85 26.42
C THR A 218 8.97 -6.29 25.81
N ASN A 219 8.97 -6.94 24.64
CA ASN A 219 10.18 -7.48 24.03
C ASN A 219 10.08 -7.51 22.50
N LEU A 220 10.25 -6.36 21.85
CA LEU A 220 10.21 -6.26 20.40
C LEU A 220 11.58 -5.85 19.85
N SER A 221 12.32 -6.82 19.30
CA SER A 221 13.56 -6.59 18.56
C SER A 221 13.31 -6.64 17.04
N LEU A 222 12.97 -5.49 16.45
CA LEU A 222 12.81 -5.38 15.00
C LEU A 222 13.99 -4.62 14.37
N TRP A 223 14.49 -5.14 13.26
CA TRP A 223 15.46 -4.48 12.36
C TRP A 223 16.76 -4.05 13.05
N GLU A 224 17.29 -4.91 13.91
CA GLU A 224 18.54 -4.66 14.63
C GLU A 224 19.73 -4.50 13.69
N THR A 225 20.53 -3.47 13.95
CA THR A 225 21.78 -3.20 13.22
C THR A 225 22.83 -2.56 14.11
N ASN A 226 24.09 -2.62 13.67
CA ASN A 226 25.17 -1.89 14.31
C ASN A 226 24.97 -0.38 14.15
N VAL A 227 25.34 0.40 15.17
CA VAL A 227 25.29 1.87 15.14
C VAL A 227 26.02 2.40 13.91
N GLY A 228 25.36 3.26 13.15
CA GLY A 228 25.91 3.84 11.92
C GLY A 228 25.76 2.97 10.66
N SER A 229 25.00 1.88 10.73
CA SER A 229 24.54 1.09 9.58
C SER A 229 23.02 1.25 9.38
N SER A 230 22.51 0.96 8.18
CA SER A 230 21.07 0.84 7.95
C SER A 230 20.64 -0.62 7.91
N TYR A 231 19.38 -0.93 8.18
CA TYR A 231 18.75 -2.21 7.88
C TYR A 231 18.02 -2.10 6.56
N MET A 232 18.06 -3.12 5.70
CA MET A 232 17.33 -3.17 4.43
C MET A 232 16.69 -4.53 4.21
N CYS A 233 15.42 -4.55 3.79
CA CYS A 233 14.73 -5.76 3.38
C CYS A 233 13.77 -5.47 2.23
N ASN A 234 13.95 -6.16 1.11
CA ASN A 234 13.13 -5.97 -0.08
C ASN A 234 11.89 -6.87 -0.06
N LYS A 235 12.01 -8.07 0.52
CA LYS A 235 10.87 -8.99 0.65
C LYS A 235 9.89 -8.57 1.74
N GLU A 236 8.66 -9.07 1.60
CA GLU A 236 7.58 -8.85 2.56
C GLU A 236 7.92 -9.46 3.92
N GLN A 237 7.78 -8.66 4.98
CA GLN A 237 7.92 -9.08 6.38
C GLN A 237 6.61 -8.84 7.13
N ASN A 238 6.28 -9.76 8.03
CA ASN A 238 5.17 -9.63 8.96
C ASN A 238 5.69 -9.71 10.40
N ALA A 239 5.42 -8.69 11.21
CA ALA A 239 5.73 -8.63 12.63
C ALA A 239 4.47 -8.42 13.46
N THR A 240 4.17 -9.37 14.34
CA THR A 240 3.06 -9.25 15.30
C THR A 240 3.54 -8.45 16.51
N ILE A 241 3.02 -7.23 16.65
CA ILE A 241 3.35 -6.34 17.78
C ILE A 241 2.51 -6.74 19.00
N SER A 242 1.21 -7.02 18.81
CA SER A 242 0.34 -7.59 19.83
C SER A 242 -0.74 -8.48 19.20
N GLU A 243 -1.58 -9.13 20.00
CA GLU A 243 -2.67 -9.98 19.49
C GLU A 243 -3.60 -9.26 18.49
N ARG A 244 -3.63 -7.92 18.55
CA ARG A 244 -4.52 -7.08 17.76
C ARG A 244 -3.80 -6.22 16.71
N LEU A 245 -2.46 -6.23 16.68
CA LEU A 245 -1.65 -5.38 15.82
C LEU A 245 -0.58 -6.18 15.08
N ASN A 246 -0.74 -6.27 13.75
CA ASN A 246 0.25 -6.86 12.85
C ASN A 246 0.83 -5.79 11.93
N LEU A 247 2.15 -5.81 11.79
CA LEU A 247 2.93 -4.88 11.00
C LEU A 247 3.44 -5.57 9.74
N TYR A 248 3.02 -5.10 8.58
CA TYR A 248 3.49 -5.58 7.29
C TYR A 248 4.44 -4.55 6.68
N THR A 249 5.62 -4.99 6.25
CA THR A 249 6.61 -4.10 5.61
C THR A 249 7.12 -4.71 4.32
N PHE A 250 7.40 -3.86 3.32
CA PHE A 250 7.92 -4.23 2.01
C PHE A 250 8.90 -3.14 1.54
N ASN A 251 10.01 -3.52 0.90
CA ASN A 251 11.08 -2.59 0.50
C ASN A 251 11.52 -1.64 1.64
N LEU A 252 11.63 -2.18 2.85
CA LEU A 252 11.98 -1.45 4.04
C LEU A 252 13.47 -1.11 4.06
N ARG A 253 13.80 0.16 4.34
CA ARG A 253 15.15 0.55 4.76
C ARG A 253 15.09 1.55 5.90
N VAL A 254 15.78 1.26 7.00
CA VAL A 254 15.73 2.07 8.23
C VAL A 254 17.11 2.26 8.82
N GLN A 255 17.37 3.43 9.41
CA GLN A 255 18.58 3.67 10.17
C GLN A 255 18.25 4.58 11.37
N PRO A 256 18.20 4.03 12.58
CA PRO A 256 17.83 4.81 13.76
C PRO A 256 18.94 5.78 14.20
N PHE A 257 20.20 5.37 14.10
CA PHE A 257 21.33 6.15 14.61
C PHE A 257 22.50 6.26 13.62
N GLY A 258 23.23 7.37 13.71
CA GLY A 258 24.46 7.58 12.94
C GLY A 258 24.26 7.93 11.46
N VAL A 259 23.11 8.51 11.10
CA VAL A 259 22.84 9.02 9.74
C VAL A 259 23.76 10.21 9.46
N LYS A 260 24.49 10.19 8.34
CA LYS A 260 25.39 11.27 7.93
C LYS A 260 24.87 11.92 6.66
N LYS A 261 24.81 13.26 6.64
CA LYS A 261 24.37 14.06 5.47
C LYS A 261 22.97 13.73 4.95
N GLY A 262 22.07 13.22 5.80
CA GLY A 262 20.72 12.83 5.40
C GLY A 262 20.67 11.63 4.43
N VAL A 263 21.71 10.81 4.39
CA VAL A 263 21.79 9.62 3.53
C VAL A 263 21.99 8.38 4.39
N PHE A 264 21.33 7.28 4.00
CA PHE A 264 21.51 5.98 4.65
C PHE A 264 22.95 5.48 4.50
N SER A 265 23.51 4.98 5.59
CA SER A 265 24.76 4.22 5.60
C SER A 265 24.59 2.85 4.93
N THR A 266 25.69 2.11 4.81
CA THR A 266 25.70 0.72 4.33
C THR A 266 24.59 -0.11 4.99
N ALA A 267 23.85 -0.84 4.17
CA ALA A 267 22.72 -1.63 4.61
C ALA A 267 23.15 -3.03 5.08
N TYR A 268 22.59 -3.47 6.20
CA TYR A 268 22.53 -4.85 6.63
C TYR A 268 21.26 -5.46 6.03
N GLU A 269 21.45 -6.43 5.15
CA GLU A 269 20.35 -7.06 4.44
C GLU A 269 19.65 -8.10 5.32
N CYS A 270 18.33 -8.21 5.19
CA CYS A 270 17.56 -9.21 5.91
C CYS A 270 17.84 -10.63 5.38
N SER A 271 17.78 -11.62 6.27
CA SER A 271 17.98 -13.03 5.90
C SER A 271 16.98 -13.57 4.86
N LEU A 272 15.84 -12.90 4.70
CA LEU A 272 14.86 -13.27 3.68
C LEU A 272 15.38 -12.97 2.26
N ASP A 273 16.24 -11.96 2.11
CA ASP A 273 16.81 -11.58 0.82
C ASP A 273 17.99 -12.46 0.40
N ASP A 274 18.62 -13.19 1.33
CA ASP A 274 19.86 -13.94 1.04
C ASP A 274 19.65 -15.46 0.85
N PRO A 275 19.86 -16.01 -0.36
CA PRO A 275 19.85 -17.46 -0.60
C PRO A 275 21.16 -18.17 -0.17
N SER A 276 22.17 -17.44 0.32
CA SER A 276 23.52 -17.99 0.58
C SER A 276 23.57 -19.01 1.73
N ILE A 277 22.70 -18.91 2.74
CA ILE A 277 22.64 -19.87 3.87
C ILE A 277 22.07 -21.23 3.45
N LEU A 278 21.28 -21.27 2.37
CA LEU A 278 20.69 -22.52 1.87
C LEU A 278 21.74 -23.43 1.21
N ILE A 279 22.76 -22.85 0.57
CA ILE A 279 23.76 -23.58 -0.21
C ILE A 279 24.62 -24.51 0.68
N PRO A 280 25.21 -24.06 1.80
CA PRO A 280 26.00 -24.92 2.70
C PRO A 280 25.19 -26.07 3.31
N ILE A 281 23.90 -25.85 3.61
CA ILE A 281 23.02 -26.87 4.20
C ILE A 281 22.74 -27.99 3.18
N ILE A 282 22.44 -27.64 1.93
CA ILE A 282 22.22 -28.61 0.85
C ILE A 282 23.49 -29.41 0.58
N VAL A 283 24.64 -28.74 0.52
CA VAL A 283 25.95 -29.40 0.32
C VAL A 283 26.27 -30.35 1.49
N GLY A 284 26.00 -29.92 2.73
CA GLY A 284 26.19 -30.76 3.92
C GLY A 284 25.30 -32.00 3.93
N ALA A 285 24.01 -31.85 3.60
CA ALA A 285 23.06 -32.97 3.53
C ALA A 285 23.44 -33.97 2.42
N ALA A 286 23.86 -33.49 1.26
CA ALA A 286 24.30 -34.34 0.14
C ALA A 286 25.55 -35.16 0.51
N LEU A 287 26.55 -34.55 1.15
CA LEU A 287 27.76 -35.25 1.60
C LEU A 287 27.46 -36.31 2.66
N ALA A 288 26.61 -35.99 3.64
CA ALA A 288 26.21 -36.94 4.69
C ALA A 288 25.45 -38.15 4.11
N GLY A 289 24.54 -37.92 3.16
CA GLY A 289 23.81 -38.98 2.46
C GLY A 289 24.75 -39.92 1.69
N LEU A 290 25.75 -39.37 1.00
CA LEU A 290 26.71 -40.15 0.21
C LEU A 290 27.57 -41.06 1.11
N ILE A 291 28.03 -40.54 2.26
CA ILE A 291 28.78 -41.34 3.25
C ILE A 291 27.93 -42.50 3.78
N LEU A 292 26.66 -42.23 4.10
CA LEU A 292 25.74 -43.25 4.62
C LEU A 292 25.53 -44.39 3.61
N ILE A 293 25.37 -44.06 2.32
CA ILE A 293 25.25 -45.06 1.24
C ILE A 293 26.51 -45.94 1.17
N VAL A 294 27.70 -45.35 1.24
CA VAL A 294 28.97 -46.09 1.19
C VAL A 294 29.10 -47.04 2.40
N VAL A 295 28.73 -46.58 3.60
CA VAL A 295 28.76 -47.39 4.82
C VAL A 295 27.79 -48.59 4.71
N ILE A 296 26.58 -48.37 4.22
CA ILE A 296 25.60 -49.46 4.02
C ILE A 296 26.14 -50.47 3.00
N ALA A 297 26.66 -50.03 1.86
CA ALA A 297 27.23 -50.91 0.84
C ALA A 297 28.40 -51.73 1.39
N TYR A 298 29.28 -51.11 2.19
CA TYR A 298 30.39 -51.79 2.86
C TYR A 298 29.90 -52.84 3.86
N LEU A 299 28.88 -52.55 4.68
CA LEU A 299 28.33 -53.50 5.64
C LEU A 299 27.68 -54.71 4.96
N ILE A 300 26.97 -54.49 3.84
CA ILE A 300 26.37 -55.57 3.03
C ILE A 300 27.48 -56.40 2.35
N GLY A 301 28.49 -55.75 1.78
CA GLY A 301 29.65 -56.41 1.18
C GLY A 301 30.42 -57.27 2.19
N ARG A 302 30.73 -56.71 3.36
CA ARG A 302 31.39 -57.43 4.45
C ARG A 302 30.56 -58.61 4.96
N ARG A 303 29.23 -58.49 5.02
CA ARG A 303 28.34 -59.63 5.34
C ARG A 303 28.42 -60.76 4.31
N LYS A 304 28.62 -60.45 3.02
CA LYS A 304 28.76 -61.49 1.98
C LYS A 304 30.12 -62.19 1.98
N THR A 305 31.19 -61.56 2.43
CA THR A 305 32.55 -62.17 2.42
C THR A 305 32.76 -63.24 3.51
N HIS A 306 31.88 -63.36 4.51
CA HIS A 306 31.99 -64.39 5.57
C HIS A 306 31.33 -65.74 5.24
N ALA A 307 30.81 -65.94 4.03
CA ALA A 307 30.11 -67.17 3.61
C ALA A 307 30.88 -68.00 2.58
N GLY A 308 32.18 -68.25 2.79
CA GLY A 308 32.97 -69.06 1.85
C GLY A 308 34.32 -69.53 2.37
N TYR A 309 34.31 -70.59 3.20
CA TYR A 309 35.34 -71.64 3.15
C TYR A 309 34.78 -72.91 3.81
N GLN A 310 34.24 -73.82 2.99
CA GLN A 310 34.26 -75.25 3.33
C GLN A 310 35.44 -75.86 2.58
N THR A 311 36.44 -76.35 3.32
CA THR A 311 37.40 -77.31 2.79
C THR A 311 36.89 -78.72 3.06
N LEU A 312 36.97 -79.51 1.99
CA LEU A 312 36.83 -80.97 1.87
C LEU A 312 37.20 -81.77 3.13
#